data_AF-A0A4T0TCS7-F1
#
_entry.id   AF-A0A4T0TCS7-F1
#
_cell.length_a   1.000
_cell.length_b   1.000
_cell.length_c   1.000
_cell.angle_alpha   90.00
_cell.angle_beta   90.00
_cell.angle_gamma   90.00
#
_symmetry.space_group_name_H-M   'P 1'
#
loop_
_entity.id
_entity.type
_entity.pdbx_description
1 polymer ?
#
loop_
_entity_poly.entity_id
_entity_poly.type
_entity_poly.pdbx_seq_one_letter_code
_entity_poly.pdbx_strand_id
1 'polypeptide(L)'
;MNSLPNQINSKLRYNIIYESTPIVATSNILNVDDDHRKQKENMWWPFSKQKEEEKSGCPYNHDNKQSDNPILSKEVSTIPKSSNNNDNWVYPSQLQFFEAMKRKGHNPNPRDMNTIVPIHNAVNERAWMEIKKWEDGKSDCEIYLHSFKGRPQDRSPKAWIKTALGYTPPFDRHDWIIDRCGQRVRYVIDFYSGSNKMGLNTPSFYLDVRPALDDFDSLTQRLWKLIN
;
A
#
# COMPACT_ATOMS: atom_id res chain seq x y z
N MET A 1 6.62 -28.35 -58.95
CA MET A 1 6.03 -29.51 -58.25
C MET A 1 6.81 -29.68 -56.96
N ASN A 2 6.38 -29.03 -55.88
CA ASN A 2 5.63 -29.60 -54.73
C ASN A 2 6.61 -29.68 -53.55
N SER A 3 6.34 -29.31 -52.31
CA SER A 3 5.22 -28.65 -51.62
C SER A 3 5.72 -28.42 -50.19
N LEU A 4 5.31 -27.31 -49.56
CA LEU A 4 5.35 -27.15 -48.10
C LEU A 4 4.53 -28.26 -47.40
N PRO A 5 4.81 -28.52 -46.11
CA PRO A 5 3.75 -28.51 -45.10
C PRO A 5 4.18 -27.61 -43.92
N ASN A 6 3.47 -26.56 -43.51
CA ASN A 6 2.17 -26.48 -42.82
C ASN A 6 1.95 -27.45 -41.65
N GLN A 7 2.09 -26.90 -40.44
CA GLN A 7 1.00 -26.68 -39.45
C GLN A 7 1.14 -27.27 -38.01
N ILE A 8 0.97 -26.34 -37.06
CA ILE A 8 0.20 -26.39 -35.79
C ILE A 8 0.91 -26.79 -34.47
N ASN A 9 1.10 -25.74 -33.65
CA ASN A 9 0.82 -25.57 -32.22
C ASN A 9 0.85 -26.80 -31.28
N SER A 10 1.66 -26.68 -30.22
CA SER A 10 1.19 -27.05 -28.88
C SER A 10 1.83 -26.21 -27.76
N LYS A 11 0.97 -25.42 -27.12
CA LYS A 11 0.94 -25.14 -25.67
C LYS A 11 2.07 -24.30 -25.05
N LEU A 12 1.85 -22.99 -25.12
CA LEU A 12 1.68 -22.09 -23.97
C LEU A 12 1.80 -22.78 -22.59
N ARG A 13 2.93 -22.59 -21.93
CA ARG A 13 3.00 -22.56 -20.46
C ARG A 13 3.44 -21.16 -20.06
N TYR A 14 2.44 -20.33 -19.76
CA TYR A 14 2.60 -19.03 -19.13
C TYR A 14 3.20 -19.22 -17.74
N ASN A 15 4.52 -19.06 -17.61
CA ASN A 15 5.15 -18.77 -16.33
C ASN A 15 5.04 -17.26 -16.09
N ILE A 16 3.87 -16.82 -15.63
CA ILE A 16 3.69 -15.50 -15.04
C ILE A 16 4.11 -15.63 -13.58
N ILE A 17 5.41 -15.45 -13.33
CA ILE A 17 5.92 -15.19 -11.99
C ILE A 17 5.95 -13.65 -11.85
N TYR A 18 4.86 -13.08 -11.36
CA TYR A 18 4.87 -11.70 -10.86
C TYR A 18 5.66 -11.69 -9.56
N GLU A 19 6.95 -11.32 -9.65
CA GLU A 19 7.79 -11.11 -8.49
C GLU A 19 7.72 -9.62 -8.11
N SER A 20 6.68 -9.24 -7.37
CA SER A 20 6.71 -8.00 -6.58
C SER A 20 7.13 -8.38 -5.16
N THR A 21 8.29 -7.89 -4.75
CA THR A 21 8.91 -8.27 -3.48
C THR A 21 8.02 -7.89 -2.29
N PRO A 22 7.74 -8.83 -1.36
CA PRO A 22 6.99 -8.55 -0.15
C PRO A 22 7.78 -7.61 0.77
N ILE A 23 7.10 -6.69 1.47
CA ILE A 23 7.67 -6.01 2.65
C ILE A 23 7.52 -6.97 3.83
N VAL A 24 8.62 -7.28 4.50
CA VAL A 24 8.70 -8.16 5.67
C VAL A 24 9.00 -7.28 6.89
N ALA A 25 8.03 -7.12 7.79
CA ALA A 25 8.20 -6.40 9.07
C ALA A 25 8.56 -7.39 10.20
N THR A 26 9.82 -7.51 10.59
CA THR A 26 10.34 -8.54 11.52
C THR A 26 9.75 -8.47 12.93
N SER A 27 8.97 -9.48 13.34
CA SER A 27 8.77 -9.90 14.74
C SER A 27 8.25 -11.34 14.83
N ASN A 28 8.61 -12.05 15.92
CA ASN A 28 8.44 -13.49 16.15
C ASN A 28 7.17 -13.83 16.96
N ILE A 29 6.75 -15.11 16.88
CA ILE A 29 5.96 -15.94 17.85
C ILE A 29 4.48 -16.26 17.52
N LEU A 30 4.18 -17.56 17.65
CA LEU A 30 3.16 -18.47 17.09
C LEU A 30 1.75 -18.45 17.75
N ASN A 31 0.73 -18.63 16.88
CA ASN A 31 -0.44 -19.55 16.85
C ASN A 31 -1.60 -19.62 17.89
N VAL A 32 -2.85 -19.61 17.31
CA VAL A 32 -4.11 -20.39 17.58
C VAL A 32 -5.00 -19.90 18.76
N ASP A 33 -6.34 -19.74 18.73
CA ASP A 33 -7.47 -19.93 17.77
C ASP A 33 -8.71 -19.04 18.18
N ASP A 34 -9.61 -18.83 17.21
CA ASP A 34 -11.05 -18.42 17.15
C ASP A 34 -11.82 -17.72 18.31
N ASP A 35 -12.56 -16.63 17.97
CA ASP A 35 -14.05 -16.62 17.86
C ASP A 35 -14.59 -15.22 17.44
N HIS A 36 -15.74 -15.21 16.78
CA HIS A 36 -16.39 -14.16 16.01
C HIS A 36 -16.93 -12.93 16.79
N ARG A 37 -16.72 -11.72 16.25
CA ARG A 37 -17.80 -10.70 16.14
C ARG A 37 -17.51 -9.64 15.08
N LYS A 38 -18.42 -9.54 14.10
CA LYS A 38 -18.45 -8.50 13.06
C LYS A 38 -18.97 -7.17 13.60
N GLN A 39 -18.37 -6.08 13.12
CA GLN A 39 -18.98 -4.92 12.43
C GLN A 39 -18.48 -3.54 12.89
N LYS A 40 -18.19 -2.73 11.85
CA LYS A 40 -17.95 -1.27 11.80
C LYS A 40 -16.54 -0.81 12.14
N GLU A 41 -15.61 -0.98 11.20
CA GLU A 41 -14.37 -0.23 11.21
C GLU A 41 -14.13 0.39 9.82
N ASN A 42 -14.29 1.71 9.76
CA ASN A 42 -13.72 2.53 8.70
C ASN A 42 -12.21 2.60 8.97
N MET A 43 -11.47 1.59 8.54
CA MET A 43 -10.11 1.38 9.02
C MET A 43 -9.06 1.70 7.96
N TRP A 44 -8.40 2.84 8.18
CA TRP A 44 -7.06 3.10 7.68
C TRP A 44 -6.13 2.14 8.46
N TRP A 45 -5.61 1.12 7.77
CA TRP A 45 -4.71 0.04 8.24
C TRP A 45 -5.20 -0.91 9.36
N PRO A 46 -5.05 -2.25 9.23
CA PRO A 46 -5.79 -3.22 10.03
C PRO A 46 -5.08 -3.70 11.31
N PHE A 47 -4.39 -2.82 12.05
CA PHE A 47 -3.69 -3.21 13.30
C PHE A 47 -4.41 -2.75 14.58
N SER A 48 -5.74 -2.68 14.61
CA SER A 48 -6.49 -2.17 15.78
C SER A 48 -6.74 -3.17 16.91
N LYS A 49 -6.13 -4.38 16.90
CA LYS A 49 -6.33 -5.33 18.01
C LYS A 49 -5.02 -5.99 18.45
N GLN A 50 -4.37 -5.37 19.41
CA GLN A 50 -3.59 -6.09 20.43
C GLN A 50 -4.20 -5.77 21.80
N LYS A 51 -4.57 -6.83 22.53
CA LYS A 51 -5.13 -6.78 23.88
C LYS A 51 -3.97 -6.85 24.86
N GLU A 52 -3.83 -5.86 25.73
CA GLU A 52 -2.81 -5.83 26.79
C GLU A 52 -3.11 -6.89 27.86
N GLU A 53 -2.17 -7.79 28.13
CA GLU A 53 -2.09 -8.48 29.43
C GLU A 53 -0.62 -8.57 29.90
N GLU A 54 -0.43 -8.21 31.17
CA GLU A 54 0.84 -8.19 31.89
C GLU A 54 1.41 -9.61 32.07
N LYS A 55 2.73 -9.78 31.87
CA LYS A 55 3.57 -10.58 32.77
C LYS A 55 5.07 -10.43 32.56
N SER A 56 5.72 -10.66 33.69
CA SER A 56 7.12 -10.52 34.10
C SER A 56 8.15 -11.35 33.34
N GLY A 57 9.34 -10.75 33.13
CA GLY A 57 10.61 -11.45 33.28
C GLY A 57 11.53 -11.48 32.05
N CYS A 58 12.48 -10.55 32.00
CA CYS A 58 13.95 -10.75 31.90
C CYS A 58 14.62 -9.36 31.88
N PRO A 59 15.77 -9.14 32.56
CA PRO A 59 16.32 -7.80 32.74
C PRO A 59 17.00 -7.34 31.46
N TYR A 60 16.33 -6.47 30.70
CA TYR A 60 16.98 -5.74 29.61
C TYR A 60 17.37 -4.34 30.12
N ASN A 61 18.61 -3.95 29.80
CA ASN A 61 19.22 -2.71 30.26
C ASN A 61 18.39 -1.50 29.78
N HIS A 62 17.88 -0.72 30.72
CA HIS A 62 16.81 0.27 30.48
C HIS A 62 17.34 1.69 30.34
N ASP A 63 18.32 1.91 29.45
CA ASP A 63 18.85 3.27 29.19
C ASP A 63 18.46 3.83 27.81
N ASN A 64 17.19 3.64 27.45
CA ASN A 64 16.50 4.58 26.57
C ASN A 64 15.09 4.77 27.10
N LYS A 65 14.86 5.89 27.80
CA LYS A 65 13.51 6.38 28.09
C LYS A 65 12.87 6.81 26.77
N GLN A 66 12.40 5.85 25.98
CA GLN A 66 11.46 6.12 24.90
C GLN A 66 10.23 6.69 25.59
N SER A 67 9.95 7.99 25.40
CA SER A 67 8.78 8.61 26.01
C SER A 67 7.52 7.85 25.57
N ASP A 68 6.68 7.42 26.53
CA ASP A 68 5.40 6.74 26.25
C ASP A 68 4.43 7.60 25.41
N ASN A 69 4.73 8.89 25.25
CA ASN A 69 3.92 9.84 24.52
C ASN A 69 4.25 9.83 23.01
N PRO A 70 3.24 9.88 22.12
CA PRO A 70 3.45 9.99 20.68
C PRO A 70 4.26 11.23 20.33
N ILE A 71 5.24 11.08 19.44
CA ILE A 71 6.18 12.13 19.08
C ILE A 71 5.50 13.20 18.20
N LEU A 72 5.82 14.48 18.45
CA LEU A 72 5.26 15.61 17.71
C LEU A 72 6.02 15.95 16.41
N SER A 73 7.24 15.42 16.23
CA SER A 73 8.03 15.66 15.01
C SER A 73 7.35 15.11 13.76
N LYS A 74 7.54 15.81 12.65
CA LYS A 74 7.02 15.44 11.33
C LYS A 74 8.16 15.04 10.42
N GLU A 75 7.86 14.17 9.48
CA GLU A 75 8.78 13.71 8.45
C GLU A 75 8.40 14.34 7.10
N VAL A 76 9.40 14.81 6.36
CA VAL A 76 9.22 15.32 4.99
C VAL A 76 9.31 14.13 4.03
N SER A 77 8.29 13.95 3.21
CA SER A 77 8.22 12.89 2.19
C SER A 77 9.18 13.13 1.03
N THR A 78 9.37 12.12 0.17
CA THR A 78 10.03 12.31 -1.14
C THR A 78 9.06 12.74 -2.25
N ILE A 79 7.79 12.99 -1.90
CA ILE A 79 6.70 13.24 -2.84
C ILE A 79 6.53 14.76 -3.01
N PRO A 80 6.74 15.31 -4.20
CA PRO A 80 6.65 16.75 -4.42
C PRO A 80 5.17 17.18 -4.58
N LYS A 81 4.84 18.37 -4.08
CA LYS A 81 3.47 18.93 -4.05
C LYS A 81 3.08 19.67 -5.32
N SER A 82 4.02 20.44 -5.87
CA SER A 82 3.75 21.34 -7.00
C SER A 82 5.02 21.67 -7.76
N SER A 83 4.83 22.06 -9.02
CA SER A 83 5.91 22.45 -9.94
C SER A 83 6.63 23.75 -9.57
N ASN A 84 6.02 24.61 -8.75
CA ASN A 84 6.50 25.99 -8.61
C ASN A 84 7.45 26.20 -7.42
N ASN A 85 7.39 25.34 -6.39
CA ASN A 85 8.03 25.64 -5.11
C ASN A 85 9.03 24.58 -4.60
N ASN A 86 9.31 23.51 -5.37
CA ASN A 86 10.15 22.38 -4.93
C ASN A 86 9.82 21.88 -3.50
N ASP A 87 8.55 21.99 -3.11
CA ASP A 87 8.08 21.67 -1.77
C ASP A 87 7.52 20.24 -1.74
N ASN A 88 7.90 19.47 -0.73
CA ASN A 88 7.43 18.10 -0.57
C ASN A 88 6.22 18.00 0.39
N TRP A 89 5.46 16.92 0.27
CA TRP A 89 4.46 16.49 1.25
C TRP A 89 5.12 16.24 2.60
N VAL A 90 4.42 16.60 3.68
CA VAL A 90 4.90 16.42 5.05
C VAL A 90 3.90 15.49 5.73
N TYR A 91 4.39 14.37 6.23
CA TYR A 91 3.55 13.40 6.91
C TYR A 91 3.08 13.94 8.26
N PRO A 92 1.88 13.54 8.73
CA PRO A 92 1.44 13.88 10.07
C PRO A 92 2.39 13.28 11.11
N SER A 93 2.59 14.00 12.22
CA SER A 93 3.34 13.44 13.35
C SER A 93 2.58 12.30 14.01
N GLN A 94 3.26 11.53 14.85
CA GLN A 94 2.63 10.45 15.61
C GLN A 94 1.49 10.97 16.50
N LEU A 95 1.68 12.12 17.15
CA LEU A 95 0.61 12.73 17.94
C LEU A 95 -0.59 13.13 17.07
N GLN A 96 -0.35 13.75 15.92
CA GLN A 96 -1.43 14.12 15.00
C GLN A 96 -2.19 12.90 14.48
N PHE A 97 -1.47 11.82 14.16
CA PHE A 97 -2.06 10.56 13.72
C PHE A 97 -2.91 9.93 14.83
N PHE A 98 -2.39 9.87 16.06
CA PHE A 98 -3.08 9.38 17.25
C PHE A 98 -4.37 10.17 17.55
N GLU A 99 -4.30 11.49 17.57
CA GLU A 99 -5.46 12.37 17.80
C GLU A 99 -6.50 12.23 16.67
N ALA A 100 -6.07 12.07 15.42
CA ALA A 100 -6.97 11.82 14.31
C ALA A 100 -7.72 10.49 14.46
N MET A 101 -7.06 9.43 14.93
CA MET A 101 -7.72 8.16 15.24
C MET A 101 -8.73 8.28 16.38
N LYS A 102 -8.38 8.99 17.46
CA LYS A 102 -9.29 9.26 18.58
C LYS A 102 -10.55 10.01 18.13
N ARG A 103 -10.40 11.05 17.29
CA ARG A 103 -11.54 11.79 16.72
C ARG A 103 -12.45 10.94 15.85
N LYS A 104 -11.92 9.86 15.27
CA LYS A 104 -12.69 8.87 14.49
C LYS A 104 -13.34 7.78 15.36
N GLY A 105 -13.21 7.87 16.68
CA GLY A 105 -13.82 6.93 17.63
C GLY A 105 -13.00 5.65 17.85
N HIS A 106 -11.74 5.61 17.40
CA HIS A 106 -10.85 4.50 17.72
C HIS A 106 -10.20 4.69 19.10
N ASN A 107 -9.79 3.58 19.72
CA ASN A 107 -9.03 3.59 20.97
C ASN A 107 -7.57 3.15 20.72
N PRO A 108 -6.74 3.98 20.07
CA PRO A 108 -5.37 3.61 19.74
C PRO A 108 -4.47 3.58 20.99
N ASN A 109 -3.50 2.66 21.01
CA ASN A 109 -2.43 2.68 22.01
C ASN A 109 -1.36 3.70 21.57
N PRO A 110 -0.95 4.65 22.44
CA PRO A 110 0.15 5.57 22.16
C PRO A 110 1.45 4.87 21.73
N ARG A 111 1.75 3.71 22.31
CA ARG A 111 2.99 2.97 22.06
C ARG A 111 3.07 2.45 20.62
N ASP A 112 1.93 2.07 20.04
CA ASP A 112 1.86 1.56 18.68
C ASP A 112 2.25 2.62 17.63
N MET A 113 2.17 3.91 17.98
CA MET A 113 2.46 5.00 17.04
C MET A 113 3.91 5.02 16.58
N ASN A 114 4.82 4.50 17.42
CA ASN A 114 6.23 4.34 17.09
C ASN A 114 6.48 3.33 15.96
N THR A 115 5.55 2.41 15.73
CA THR A 115 5.67 1.38 14.69
C THR A 115 4.72 1.66 13.52
N ILE A 116 3.47 2.04 13.82
CA ILE A 116 2.42 2.20 12.82
C ILE A 116 2.73 3.37 11.87
N VAL A 117 3.12 4.52 12.39
CA VAL A 117 3.30 5.74 11.56
C VAL A 117 4.48 5.61 10.58
N PRO A 118 5.67 5.13 11.00
CA PRO A 118 6.75 4.87 10.04
C PRO A 118 6.36 3.88 8.93
N ILE A 119 5.60 2.82 9.26
CA ILE A 119 5.11 1.88 8.25
C ILE A 119 4.18 2.57 7.25
N HIS A 120 3.25 3.42 7.72
CA HIS A 120 2.38 4.20 6.83
C HIS A 120 3.16 5.11 5.89
N ASN A 121 4.16 5.82 6.42
CA ASN A 121 5.01 6.70 5.61
C ASN A 121 5.75 5.89 4.55
N ALA A 122 6.37 4.76 4.94
CA ALA A 122 7.07 3.88 4.01
C ALA A 122 6.14 3.29 2.92
N VAL A 123 4.90 2.96 3.26
CA VAL A 123 3.87 2.52 2.31
C VAL A 123 3.57 3.61 1.28
N ASN A 124 3.42 4.86 1.71
CA ASN A 124 3.17 5.99 0.82
C ASN A 124 4.36 6.23 -0.12
N GLU A 125 5.58 6.17 0.40
CA GLU A 125 6.80 6.27 -0.42
C GLU A 125 6.88 5.13 -1.45
N ARG A 126 6.50 3.90 -1.07
CA ARG A 126 6.43 2.79 -2.02
C ARG A 126 5.37 3.01 -3.10
N ALA A 127 4.19 3.50 -2.74
CA ALA A 127 3.17 3.84 -3.72
C ALA A 127 3.68 4.90 -4.71
N TRP A 128 4.39 5.92 -4.21
CA TRP A 128 5.03 6.93 -5.04
C TRP A 128 6.08 6.35 -5.99
N MET A 129 6.95 5.46 -5.51
CA MET A 129 7.92 4.77 -6.36
C MET A 129 7.26 3.98 -7.49
N GLU A 130 6.17 3.27 -7.21
CA GLU A 130 5.44 2.53 -8.25
C GLU A 130 4.78 3.47 -9.27
N ILE A 131 4.27 4.63 -8.86
CA ILE A 131 3.78 5.66 -9.78
C ILE A 131 4.92 6.16 -10.67
N LYS A 132 6.07 6.50 -10.10
CA LYS A 132 7.25 6.91 -10.89
C LYS A 132 7.63 5.88 -11.95
N LYS A 133 7.53 4.58 -11.65
CA LYS A 133 7.77 3.52 -12.65
C LYS A 133 6.76 3.49 -13.78
N TRP A 134 5.50 3.87 -13.53
CA TRP A 134 4.49 3.99 -14.58
C TRP A 134 4.70 5.24 -15.46
N GLU A 135 5.25 6.28 -14.85
CA GLU A 135 5.53 7.58 -15.47
C GLU A 135 6.90 7.64 -16.18
N ASP A 136 7.76 6.64 -15.95
CA ASP A 136 9.09 6.58 -16.54
C ASP A 136 9.02 6.60 -18.08
N GLY A 137 9.75 7.53 -18.70
CA GLY A 137 9.76 7.74 -20.14
C GLY A 137 8.46 8.31 -20.74
N LYS A 138 7.51 8.80 -19.94
CA LYS A 138 6.25 9.38 -20.43
C LYS A 138 6.31 10.88 -20.68
N SER A 139 7.15 11.60 -19.96
CA SER A 139 7.33 13.04 -20.11
C SER A 139 8.71 13.46 -19.63
N ASP A 140 9.22 14.54 -20.21
CA ASP A 140 10.50 15.14 -19.81
C ASP A 140 10.38 16.08 -18.60
N CYS A 141 9.17 16.24 -18.06
CA CYS A 141 8.91 17.04 -16.87
C CYS A 141 8.86 16.17 -15.62
N GLU A 142 9.09 16.81 -14.47
CA GLU A 142 8.87 16.19 -13.17
C GLU A 142 7.36 16.06 -12.87
N ILE A 143 7.00 14.99 -12.15
CA ILE A 143 5.62 14.69 -11.76
C ILE A 143 5.36 15.10 -10.32
N TYR A 144 4.13 15.50 -10.02
CA TYR A 144 3.74 15.99 -8.68
C TYR A 144 2.48 15.31 -8.17
N LEU A 145 2.38 15.07 -6.86
CA LEU A 145 1.14 14.61 -6.25
C LEU A 145 0.21 15.81 -6.01
N HIS A 146 -0.76 16.00 -6.89
CA HIS A 146 -1.73 17.08 -6.81
C HIS A 146 -2.74 16.88 -5.67
N SER A 147 -3.31 15.69 -5.57
CA SER A 147 -4.25 15.35 -4.49
C SER A 147 -4.38 13.84 -4.30
N PHE A 148 -4.85 13.42 -3.14
CA PHE A 148 -5.14 12.02 -2.85
C PHE A 148 -6.49 11.90 -2.14
N LYS A 149 -7.18 10.78 -2.36
CA LYS A 149 -8.46 10.48 -1.73
C LYS A 149 -8.55 9.00 -1.35
N GLY A 150 -8.80 8.72 -0.07
CA GLY A 150 -9.15 7.38 0.39
C GLY A 150 -10.58 7.01 -0.02
N ARG A 151 -10.76 5.77 -0.46
CA ARG A 151 -12.03 5.15 -0.89
C ARG A 151 -12.16 3.72 -0.34
N PRO A 152 -12.14 3.52 0.99
CA PRO A 152 -12.13 2.18 1.60
C PRO A 152 -13.37 1.33 1.27
N GLN A 153 -14.51 1.98 0.94
CA GLN A 153 -15.75 1.28 0.59
C GLN A 153 -15.89 0.97 -0.90
N ASP A 154 -15.04 1.55 -1.76
CA ASP A 154 -15.16 1.40 -3.21
C ASP A 154 -14.17 0.36 -3.73
N ARG A 155 -14.66 -0.78 -4.21
CA ARG A 155 -13.80 -1.74 -4.93
C ARG A 155 -13.52 -1.24 -6.34
N SER A 156 -12.27 -1.39 -6.78
CA SER A 156 -11.90 -1.14 -8.17
C SER A 156 -12.50 -2.22 -9.10
N PRO A 157 -12.70 -1.95 -10.41
CA PRO A 157 -13.22 -2.96 -11.34
C PRO A 157 -12.37 -4.25 -11.37
N LYS A 158 -11.04 -4.12 -11.30
CA LYS A 158 -10.11 -5.25 -11.19
C LYS A 158 -10.33 -6.05 -9.90
N ALA A 159 -10.51 -5.35 -8.77
CA ALA A 159 -10.78 -5.99 -7.48
C ALA A 159 -12.12 -6.72 -7.49
N TRP A 160 -13.16 -6.17 -8.12
CA TRP A 160 -14.45 -6.85 -8.29
C TRP A 160 -14.31 -8.18 -9.03
N ILE A 161 -13.64 -8.18 -10.19
CA ILE A 161 -13.44 -9.40 -10.99
C ILE A 161 -12.60 -10.43 -10.21
N LYS A 162 -11.51 -10.00 -9.58
CA LYS A 162 -10.67 -10.89 -8.76
C LYS A 162 -11.45 -11.50 -7.59
N THR A 163 -12.28 -10.69 -6.91
CA THR A 163 -13.11 -11.18 -5.80
C THR A 163 -14.13 -12.21 -6.29
N ALA A 164 -14.74 -11.99 -7.46
CA ALA A 164 -15.66 -12.95 -8.07
C ALA A 164 -14.98 -14.28 -8.42
N LEU A 165 -13.68 -14.27 -8.71
CA LEU A 165 -12.85 -15.46 -8.95
C LEU A 165 -12.28 -16.10 -7.67
N GLY A 166 -12.70 -15.64 -6.48
CA GLY A 166 -12.30 -16.22 -5.19
C GLY A 166 -11.01 -15.67 -4.58
N TYR A 167 -10.43 -14.60 -5.14
CA TYR A 167 -9.29 -13.92 -4.51
C TYR A 167 -9.73 -12.96 -3.40
N THR A 168 -8.84 -12.71 -2.43
CA THR A 168 -9.09 -11.76 -1.35
C THR A 168 -9.22 -10.32 -1.89
N PRO A 169 -10.30 -9.59 -1.55
CA PRO A 169 -10.44 -8.20 -1.93
C PRO A 169 -9.40 -7.31 -1.23
N PRO A 170 -9.09 -6.12 -1.78
CA PRO A 170 -8.25 -5.17 -1.08
C PRO A 170 -8.96 -4.67 0.19
N PHE A 171 -8.19 -4.43 1.26
CA PHE A 171 -8.70 -3.92 2.52
C PHE A 171 -8.80 -2.39 2.54
N ASP A 172 -8.04 -1.71 1.68
CA ASP A 172 -8.10 -0.27 1.50
C ASP A 172 -7.84 0.08 0.02
N ARG A 173 -8.33 1.24 -0.40
CA ARG A 173 -8.12 1.77 -1.75
C ARG A 173 -7.95 3.27 -1.70
N HIS A 174 -6.96 3.77 -2.44
CA HIS A 174 -6.76 5.21 -2.63
C HIS A 174 -6.73 5.54 -4.11
N ASP A 175 -7.29 6.70 -4.43
CA ASP A 175 -7.13 7.33 -5.73
C ASP A 175 -6.18 8.52 -5.55
N TRP A 176 -5.08 8.55 -6.30
CA TRP A 176 -4.12 9.66 -6.32
C TRP A 176 -4.23 10.39 -7.66
N ILE A 177 -4.16 11.71 -7.63
CA ILE A 177 -4.13 12.54 -8.83
C ILE A 177 -2.72 13.08 -8.98
N ILE A 178 -2.07 12.67 -10.06
CA ILE A 178 -0.72 13.08 -10.41
C ILE A 178 -0.81 14.18 -11.46
N ASP A 179 -0.06 15.25 -11.24
CA ASP A 179 0.15 16.31 -12.22
C ASP A 179 1.39 15.97 -13.04
N ARG A 180 1.19 15.78 -14.35
CA ARG A 180 2.22 15.52 -15.35
C ARG A 180 2.20 16.68 -16.35
N CYS A 181 3.08 17.65 -16.18
CA CYS A 181 3.17 18.85 -17.02
C CYS A 181 1.83 19.60 -17.22
N GLY A 182 0.98 19.67 -16.18
CA GLY A 182 -0.35 20.28 -16.23
C GLY A 182 -1.49 19.31 -16.59
N GLN A 183 -1.17 18.07 -16.99
CA GLN A 183 -2.15 17.02 -17.20
C GLN A 183 -2.40 16.25 -15.89
N ARG A 184 -3.67 16.14 -15.50
CA ARG A 184 -4.07 15.39 -14.31
C ARG A 184 -4.35 13.94 -14.67
N VAL A 185 -3.51 13.04 -14.18
CA VAL A 185 -3.66 11.59 -14.38
C VAL A 185 -4.06 10.95 -13.06
N ARG A 186 -5.16 10.21 -13.05
CA ARG A 186 -5.62 9.51 -11.85
C ARG A 186 -4.99 8.13 -11.77
N TYR A 187 -4.47 7.78 -10.61
CA TYR A 187 -3.97 6.47 -10.25
C TYR A 187 -4.89 5.81 -9.24
N VAL A 188 -5.08 4.50 -9.37
CA VAL A 188 -5.76 3.65 -8.41
C VAL A 188 -4.72 2.79 -7.71
N ILE A 189 -4.76 2.81 -6.37
CA ILE A 189 -3.87 2.05 -5.50
C ILE A 189 -4.74 1.15 -4.63
N ASP A 190 -4.71 -0.15 -4.89
CA ASP A 190 -5.39 -1.14 -4.05
C ASP A 190 -4.38 -1.75 -3.07
N PHE A 191 -4.73 -1.79 -1.78
CA PHE A 191 -3.91 -2.37 -0.72
C PHE A 191 -4.44 -3.75 -0.34
N TYR A 192 -3.57 -4.75 -0.34
CA TYR A 192 -3.94 -6.11 -0.01
C TYR A 192 -3.04 -6.68 1.09
N SER A 193 -3.64 -7.51 1.93
CA SER A 193 -2.92 -8.28 2.93
C SER A 193 -2.10 -9.37 2.24
N GLY A 194 -0.81 -9.42 2.55
CA GLY A 194 0.08 -10.48 2.11
C GLY A 194 -0.15 -11.76 2.90
N SER A 195 0.12 -12.90 2.27
CA SER A 195 0.16 -14.20 2.95
C SER A 195 1.58 -14.44 3.43
N ASN A 196 1.74 -14.81 4.70
CA ASN A 196 3.04 -15.17 5.28
C ASN A 196 3.48 -16.55 4.78
N LYS A 197 3.96 -16.61 3.54
CA LYS A 197 4.45 -17.86 2.92
C LYS A 197 5.73 -18.41 3.57
N MET A 198 6.40 -17.63 4.41
CA MET A 198 7.66 -18.00 5.08
C MET A 198 7.50 -18.34 6.58
N GLY A 199 6.27 -18.39 7.13
CA GLY A 199 6.06 -18.68 8.57
C GLY A 199 6.61 -17.62 9.53
N LEU A 200 7.08 -16.49 9.01
CA LEU A 200 7.48 -15.32 9.77
C LEU A 200 6.21 -14.54 10.16
N ASN A 201 6.02 -14.18 11.44
CA ASN A 201 4.87 -13.38 11.94
C ASN A 201 4.95 -11.90 11.58
N THR A 202 5.54 -11.64 10.43
CA THR A 202 5.73 -10.31 9.91
C THR A 202 4.51 -9.96 9.07
N PRO A 203 3.74 -8.92 9.40
CA PRO A 203 2.67 -8.51 8.51
C PRO A 203 3.26 -8.13 7.15
N SER A 204 2.88 -8.88 6.12
CA SER A 204 3.22 -8.59 4.74
C SER A 204 2.03 -7.94 4.06
N PHE A 205 2.30 -7.05 3.12
CA PHE A 205 1.28 -6.42 2.29
C PHE A 205 1.83 -6.22 0.88
N TYR A 206 0.93 -6.16 -0.09
CA TYR A 206 1.27 -5.86 -1.46
C TYR A 206 0.38 -4.74 -1.99
N LEU A 207 0.97 -3.90 -2.84
CA LEU A 207 0.29 -2.78 -3.48
C LEU A 207 0.07 -3.10 -4.96
N ASP A 208 -1.15 -2.85 -5.44
CA ASP A 208 -1.48 -2.88 -6.86
C ASP A 208 -1.75 -1.44 -7.32
N VAL A 209 -0.69 -0.80 -7.80
CA VAL A 209 -0.68 0.59 -8.29
C VAL A 209 -0.82 0.60 -9.81
N ARG A 210 -1.76 1.38 -10.33
CA ARG A 210 -2.00 1.48 -11.77
C ARG A 210 -2.74 2.76 -12.18
N PRO A 211 -2.51 3.28 -13.40
CA PRO A 211 -3.31 4.38 -13.96
C PRO A 211 -4.79 4.03 -14.00
N ALA A 212 -5.72 4.93 -13.70
CA ALA A 212 -7.16 4.71 -13.80
C ALA A 212 -7.60 4.57 -15.27
N LEU A 213 -8.66 3.83 -15.56
CA LEU A 213 -9.17 3.69 -16.93
C LEU A 213 -10.08 4.86 -17.32
N ASP A 214 -9.58 6.09 -17.15
CA ASP A 214 -10.32 7.31 -17.47
C ASP A 214 -10.05 7.82 -18.88
N ASP A 215 -8.91 7.44 -19.45
CA ASP A 215 -8.46 7.85 -20.79
C ASP A 215 -7.75 6.72 -21.56
N PHE A 216 -7.57 6.94 -22.86
CA PHE A 216 -6.94 5.97 -23.77
C PHE A 216 -5.44 5.78 -23.48
N ASP A 217 -4.72 6.79 -23.01
CA ASP A 217 -3.30 6.66 -22.65
C ASP A 217 -3.16 5.68 -21.47
N SER A 218 -3.96 5.85 -20.43
CA SER A 218 -3.98 4.98 -19.25
C SER A 218 -4.39 3.54 -19.57
N LEU A 219 -5.31 3.34 -20.51
CA LEU A 219 -5.63 2.00 -21.02
C LEU A 219 -4.42 1.39 -21.75
N THR A 220 -3.80 2.15 -22.65
CA THR A 220 -2.63 1.70 -23.43
C THR A 220 -1.46 1.37 -22.52
N GLN A 221 -1.21 2.18 -21.48
CA GLN A 221 -0.22 1.93 -20.45
C GLN A 221 -0.44 0.57 -19.79
N ARG A 222 -1.68 0.31 -19.33
CA ARG A 222 -1.99 -0.98 -18.70
C ARG A 222 -1.78 -2.17 -19.63
N LEU A 223 -2.13 -2.05 -20.91
CA LEU A 223 -1.93 -3.10 -21.90
C LEU A 223 -0.44 -3.35 -22.17
N TRP A 224 0.36 -2.28 -22.30
CA TRP A 224 1.80 -2.39 -22.52
C TRP A 224 2.51 -3.17 -21.40
N LYS A 225 2.18 -2.89 -20.13
CA LYS A 225 2.74 -3.60 -18.96
C LYS A 225 2.22 -5.04 -18.79
N LEU A 226 1.22 -5.46 -19.56
CA LEU A 226 0.79 -6.87 -19.59
C LEU A 226 1.56 -7.67 -20.64
N ILE A 227 2.15 -6.99 -21.63
CA ILE A 227 2.85 -7.61 -22.76
C ILE A 227 4.36 -7.67 -22.51
N ASN A 228 4.92 -6.66 -21.81
CA ASN A 228 6.32 -6.58 -21.38
C ASN A 228 6.46 -6.88 -19.89
#